data_AF-A0A7C5VXZ5-F1
#
_entry.id   AF-A0A7C5VXZ5-F1
#
_cell.length_a   1.000
_cell.length_b   1.000
_cell.length_c   1.000
_cell.angle_alpha   90.00
_cell.angle_beta   90.00
_cell.angle_gamma   90.00
#
_symmetry.space_group_name_H-M   'P 1'
#
loop_
_entity.id
_entity.type
_entity.pdbx_description
1 polymer ?
#
loop_
_entity_poly.entity_id
_entity_poly.type
_entity_poly.pdbx_seq_one_letter_code
_entity_poly.pdbx_strand_id
1 'polypeptide(L)'
;MAVRPVPEEPPAIHLERVLDPTATWKFLERVMRLVQELQQRRFGGEDPVVEIPSATKRRVSRATVIEEAIVAALAAERLGALLDLNGTLVSVAEDIAAEELATAYRALATWDLRGAESALARALRVTRLPEHQQRIALGWALHRLVSDLLRLVPGEAKEKSLPAEHLVTELLPTLDQLPHDERTFYHSEVRRLAAAWREAAADDRCWCVWALFRARVALLRGEGHETTLAWLLRLARRAGLSMSSDDPNGLATLLRRAEAVFQLLAAPPADESAQRELLERAAEASPRDLFRALVAVLTAQWGEDALAATQRFALALWVPEASSTGGGDI
;
A
#
# COMPACT_ATOMS: atom_id res chain seq x y z
N MET A 1 -12.94 61.50 -18.55
CA MET A 1 -12.71 60.50 -17.49
C MET A 1 -14.07 59.91 -17.11
N ALA A 2 -14.37 58.68 -17.55
CA ALA A 2 -15.60 57.99 -17.21
C ALA A 2 -15.33 57.10 -15.99
N VAL A 3 -15.98 57.40 -14.86
CA VAL A 3 -15.92 56.58 -13.64
C VAL A 3 -16.92 55.44 -13.83
N ARG A 4 -16.43 54.20 -13.88
CA ARG A 4 -17.30 53.01 -13.87
C ARG A 4 -17.99 52.91 -12.50
N PRO A 5 -19.31 52.62 -12.43
CA PRO A 5 -19.97 52.34 -11.16
C PRO A 5 -19.42 51.04 -10.57
N VAL A 6 -19.07 51.10 -9.29
CA VAL A 6 -18.68 49.95 -8.47
C VAL A 6 -19.94 49.07 -8.30
N PRO A 7 -19.87 47.75 -8.54
CA PRO A 7 -21.02 46.88 -8.30
C PRO A 7 -21.34 46.87 -6.80
N GLU A 8 -22.62 47.02 -6.46
CA GLU A 8 -23.12 46.92 -5.08
C GLU A 8 -22.69 45.56 -4.48
N GLU A 9 -22.09 45.60 -3.29
CA GLU A 9 -21.81 44.40 -2.52
C GLU A 9 -23.13 43.64 -2.28
N PRO A 10 -23.18 42.31 -2.51
CA PRO A 10 -24.36 41.55 -2.19
C PRO A 10 -24.66 41.70 -0.69
N PRO A 11 -25.94 41.84 -0.29
CA PRO A 11 -26.28 42.04 1.11
C PRO A 11 -25.71 40.90 1.94
N ALA A 12 -24.98 41.27 3.00
CA ALA A 12 -24.51 40.31 4.00
C ALA A 12 -25.73 39.54 4.52
N ILE A 13 -25.76 38.23 4.24
CA ILE A 13 -26.72 37.31 4.83
C ILE A 13 -26.35 37.20 6.31
N HIS A 14 -26.81 38.14 7.12
CA HIS A 14 -26.77 38.05 8.57
C HIS A 14 -27.86 37.07 9.02
N LEU A 15 -27.55 35.78 8.90
CA LEU A 15 -28.27 34.74 9.64
C LEU A 15 -27.77 34.79 11.10
N GLU A 16 -28.35 35.66 11.91
CA GLU A 16 -28.37 35.43 13.36
C GLU A 16 -29.21 34.17 13.63
N ARG A 17 -28.60 33.00 13.46
CA ARG A 17 -29.14 31.76 14.03
C ARG A 17 -29.03 31.89 15.54
N VAL A 18 -30.12 32.31 16.18
CA VAL A 18 -30.31 32.11 17.61
C VAL A 18 -30.37 30.59 17.82
N LEU A 19 -29.22 29.98 18.10
CA LEU A 19 -29.12 28.58 18.46
C LEU A 19 -29.82 28.40 19.81
N ASP A 20 -31.00 27.78 19.83
CA ASP A 20 -31.64 27.37 21.09
C ASP A 20 -30.79 26.25 21.71
N PRO A 21 -30.08 26.51 22.83
CA PRO A 21 -29.22 25.52 23.45
C PRO A 21 -30.02 24.31 23.96
N THR A 22 -31.28 24.54 24.33
CA THR A 22 -32.17 23.52 24.89
C THR A 22 -32.64 22.57 23.81
N ALA A 23 -33.04 23.09 22.64
CA ALA A 23 -33.39 22.27 21.48
C ALA A 23 -32.19 21.46 20.97
N THR A 24 -31.01 22.09 20.93
CA THR A 24 -29.76 21.43 20.54
C THR A 24 -29.41 20.29 21.50
N TRP A 25 -29.55 20.50 22.81
CA TRP A 25 -29.29 19.48 23.81
C TRP A 25 -30.25 18.29 23.71
N LYS A 26 -31.57 18.55 23.61
CA LYS A 26 -32.59 17.50 23.42
C LYS A 26 -32.34 16.68 22.15
N PHE A 27 -31.91 17.33 21.08
CA PHE A 27 -31.53 16.66 19.84
C PHE A 27 -30.33 15.72 20.04
N LEU A 28 -29.27 16.20 20.71
CA LEU A 28 -28.09 15.38 21.02
C LEU A 28 -28.39 14.22 21.97
N GLU A 29 -29.26 14.41 22.97
CA GLU A 29 -29.73 13.32 23.84
C GLU A 29 -30.43 12.21 23.05
N ARG A 30 -31.21 12.58 22.02
CA ARG A 30 -31.88 11.64 21.14
C ARG A 30 -30.88 10.84 20.30
N VAL A 31 -29.83 11.49 19.79
CA VAL A 31 -28.69 10.81 19.14
C VAL A 31 -28.00 9.85 20.10
N MET A 32 -27.67 10.30 21.32
CA MET A 32 -26.98 9.46 22.31
C MET A 32 -27.80 8.26 22.74
N ARG A 33 -29.13 8.40 22.87
CA ARG A 33 -30.02 7.28 23.19
C ARG A 33 -30.00 6.22 22.08
N LEU A 34 -30.14 6.66 20.83
CA LEU A 34 -30.05 5.75 19.68
C LEU A 34 -28.67 5.06 19.61
N VAL A 35 -27.59 5.80 19.90
CA VAL A 35 -26.24 5.23 19.99
C VAL A 35 -26.16 4.14 21.07
N GLN A 36 -26.70 4.38 22.27
CA GLN A 36 -26.70 3.39 23.35
C GLN A 36 -27.52 2.15 23.01
N GLU A 37 -28.69 2.31 22.39
CA GLU A 37 -29.53 1.20 21.92
C GLU A 37 -28.78 0.31 20.91
N LEU A 38 -28.14 0.93 19.92
CA LEU A 38 -27.34 0.23 18.91
C LEU A 38 -26.09 -0.43 19.52
N GLN A 39 -25.43 0.21 20.50
CA GLN A 39 -24.31 -0.39 21.23
C GLN A 39 -24.72 -1.64 22.01
N GLN A 40 -25.89 -1.63 22.64
CA GLN A 40 -26.41 -2.80 23.35
C GLN A 40 -26.67 -3.96 22.39
N ARG A 41 -27.27 -3.70 21.23
CA ARG A 41 -27.46 -4.71 20.17
C ARG A 41 -26.12 -5.27 19.70
N ARG A 42 -25.12 -4.40 19.50
CA ARG A 42 -23.77 -4.79 19.12
C ARG A 42 -23.07 -5.64 20.18
N PHE A 43 -23.26 -5.30 21.46
CA PHE A 43 -22.78 -6.11 22.58
C PHE A 43 -23.46 -7.49 22.63
N GLY A 44 -24.70 -7.59 22.14
CA GLY A 44 -25.42 -8.85 21.92
C GLY A 44 -24.94 -9.66 20.70
N GLY A 45 -23.97 -9.17 19.93
CA GLY A 45 -23.40 -9.84 18.75
C GLY A 45 -24.05 -9.47 17.42
N GLU A 46 -24.97 -8.50 17.38
CA GLU A 46 -25.54 -7.99 16.13
C GLU A 46 -24.60 -6.97 15.46
N ASP A 47 -24.69 -6.82 14.13
CA ASP A 47 -24.12 -5.67 13.42
C ASP A 47 -25.26 -4.75 12.96
N PRO A 48 -25.63 -3.75 13.77
CA PRO A 48 -26.89 -3.04 13.58
C PRO A 48 -26.82 -2.05 12.43
N VAL A 49 -27.74 -2.19 11.48
CA VAL A 49 -27.99 -1.21 10.42
C VAL A 49 -28.98 -0.15 10.93
N VAL A 50 -28.67 1.12 10.69
CA VAL A 50 -29.52 2.25 11.07
C VAL A 50 -30.44 2.59 9.90
N GLU A 51 -31.72 2.31 10.03
CA GLU A 51 -32.71 2.62 8.98
C GLU A 51 -33.17 4.08 9.08
N ILE A 52 -33.24 4.78 7.94
CA ILE A 52 -33.97 6.06 7.89
C ILE A 52 -35.46 5.78 7.77
N PRO A 53 -36.30 6.29 8.69
CA PRO A 53 -37.74 6.10 8.61
C PRO A 53 -38.30 6.69 7.31
N SER A 54 -38.98 5.86 6.51
CA SER A 54 -39.61 6.32 5.27
C SER A 54 -40.85 7.17 5.57
N ALA A 55 -40.95 8.32 4.91
CA ALA A 55 -42.12 9.22 5.00
C ALA A 55 -43.43 8.55 4.58
N THR A 56 -43.36 7.44 3.84
CA THR A 56 -44.52 6.68 3.36
C THR A 56 -45.12 5.74 4.41
N LYS A 57 -44.36 5.32 5.43
CA LYS A 57 -44.85 4.39 6.48
C LYS A 57 -45.47 5.07 7.68
N ARG A 58 -45.26 6.38 7.88
CA ARG A 58 -45.84 7.14 9.01
C ARG A 58 -46.33 8.49 8.50
N ARG A 59 -47.56 8.89 8.84
CA ARG A 59 -48.10 10.25 8.57
C ARG A 59 -47.36 11.30 9.41
N VAL A 60 -46.12 11.57 9.05
CA VAL A 60 -45.18 12.42 9.80
C VAL A 60 -44.81 13.61 8.93
N SER A 61 -44.63 14.78 9.57
CA SER A 61 -44.25 15.99 8.85
C SER A 61 -42.87 15.84 8.17
N ARG A 62 -42.67 16.50 7.03
CA ARG A 62 -41.38 16.49 6.32
C ARG A 62 -40.21 16.94 7.21
N ALA A 63 -40.44 17.91 8.09
CA ALA A 63 -39.44 18.41 9.03
C ALA A 63 -38.99 17.33 10.02
N THR A 64 -39.93 16.55 10.55
CA THR A 64 -39.63 15.45 11.49
C THR A 64 -38.90 14.30 10.81
N VAL A 65 -39.21 13.98 9.55
CA VAL A 65 -38.46 12.96 8.77
C VAL A 65 -37.02 13.41 8.55
N ILE A 66 -36.79 14.69 8.23
CA ILE A 66 -35.43 15.24 8.10
C ILE A 66 -34.69 15.15 9.44
N GLU A 67 -35.33 15.51 10.55
CA GLU A 67 -34.72 15.42 11.88
C GLU A 67 -34.35 13.98 12.24
N GLU A 68 -35.24 13.02 11.98
CA GLU A 68 -34.98 11.59 12.20
C GLU A 68 -33.85 11.07 11.30
N ALA A 69 -33.78 11.52 10.05
CA ALA A 69 -32.68 11.21 9.15
C ALA A 69 -31.33 11.74 9.65
N ILE A 70 -31.28 12.98 10.19
CA ILE A 70 -30.05 13.55 10.76
C ILE A 70 -29.65 12.79 12.03
N VAL A 71 -30.61 12.44 12.90
CA VAL A 71 -30.33 11.63 14.10
C VAL A 71 -29.76 10.27 13.71
N ALA A 72 -30.37 9.59 12.73
CA ALA A 72 -29.91 8.31 12.21
C ALA A 72 -28.49 8.41 11.63
N ALA A 73 -28.22 9.42 10.80
CA ALA A 73 -26.91 9.63 10.21
C ALA A 73 -25.82 9.89 11.27
N LEU A 74 -26.08 10.78 12.25
CA LEU A 74 -25.13 11.08 13.34
C LEU A 74 -24.90 9.88 14.26
N ALA A 75 -25.93 9.07 14.53
CA ALA A 75 -25.78 7.85 15.32
C ALA A 75 -24.98 6.78 14.55
N ALA A 76 -25.26 6.60 13.26
CA ALA A 76 -24.53 5.69 12.38
C ALA A 76 -23.05 6.06 12.29
N GLU A 77 -22.75 7.35 12.09
CA GLU A 77 -21.38 7.88 12.04
C GLU A 77 -20.64 7.62 13.36
N ARG A 78 -21.23 8.00 14.51
CA ARG A 78 -20.62 7.80 15.83
C ARG A 78 -20.32 6.34 16.16
N LEU A 79 -21.06 5.41 15.59
CA LEU A 79 -20.88 3.98 15.81
C LEU A 79 -20.06 3.28 14.73
N GLY A 80 -19.76 3.97 13.62
CA GLY A 80 -19.27 3.34 12.39
C GLY A 80 -20.19 2.22 11.90
N ALA A 81 -21.50 2.44 12.00
CA ALA A 81 -22.55 1.53 11.56
C ALA A 81 -23.01 1.88 10.13
N LEU A 82 -23.63 0.93 9.44
CA LEU A 82 -24.23 1.16 8.12
C LEU A 82 -25.55 1.92 8.27
N LEU A 83 -25.76 2.91 7.41
CA LEU A 83 -27.00 3.67 7.28
C LEU A 83 -27.78 3.14 6.06
N ASP A 84 -29.01 2.68 6.26
CA ASP A 84 -29.88 2.27 5.17
C ASP A 84 -30.72 3.48 4.67
N LEU A 85 -30.39 3.92 3.46
CA LEU A 85 -31.08 4.94 2.69
C LEU A 85 -31.97 4.26 1.63
N ASN A 86 -33.21 3.92 2.00
CA ASN A 86 -34.20 3.31 1.10
C ASN A 86 -33.72 2.05 0.36
N GLY A 87 -33.05 1.14 1.07
CA GLY A 87 -32.47 -0.09 0.54
C GLY A 87 -31.02 0.06 0.07
N THR A 88 -30.41 1.23 0.23
CA THR A 88 -28.99 1.47 -0.10
C THR A 88 -28.19 1.67 1.17
N LEU A 89 -27.22 0.80 1.41
CA LEU A 89 -26.34 0.88 2.58
C LEU A 89 -25.21 1.89 2.32
N VAL A 90 -25.08 2.89 3.18
CA VAL A 90 -24.08 3.96 3.08
C VAL A 90 -23.37 4.11 4.43
N SER A 91 -22.06 4.39 4.41
CA SER A 91 -21.32 4.73 5.63
C SER A 91 -20.10 5.56 5.30
N VAL A 92 -19.91 6.66 6.02
CA VAL A 92 -18.68 7.49 5.96
C VAL A 92 -17.44 6.67 6.33
N ALA A 93 -17.61 5.64 7.17
CA ALA A 93 -16.52 4.74 7.54
C ALA A 93 -16.02 3.91 6.35
N GLU A 94 -16.85 3.67 5.34
CA GLU A 94 -16.47 2.94 4.12
C GLU A 94 -15.69 3.79 3.14
N ASP A 95 -15.94 5.10 3.10
CA ASP A 95 -15.10 6.03 2.32
C ASP A 95 -13.67 6.03 2.88
N ILE A 96 -13.55 6.11 4.21
CA ILE A 96 -12.25 5.97 4.90
C ILE A 96 -11.63 4.61 4.61
N ALA A 97 -12.42 3.53 4.64
CA ALA A 97 -11.92 2.20 4.32
C ALA A 97 -11.39 2.10 2.88
N ALA A 98 -12.09 2.69 1.92
CA ALA A 98 -11.69 2.73 0.52
C ALA A 98 -10.38 3.52 0.32
N GLU A 99 -10.23 4.66 1.00
CA GLU A 99 -8.99 5.45 0.98
C GLU A 99 -7.80 4.69 1.60
N GLU A 100 -8.02 4.02 2.73
CA GLU A 100 -7.01 3.19 3.39
C GLU A 100 -6.64 1.96 2.55
N LEU A 101 -7.61 1.34 1.88
CA LEU A 101 -7.37 0.29 0.89
C LEU A 101 -6.52 0.80 -0.27
N ALA A 102 -6.89 1.93 -0.90
CA ALA A 102 -6.09 2.52 -1.98
C ALA A 102 -4.65 2.84 -1.51
N THR A 103 -4.49 3.30 -0.27
CA THR A 103 -3.19 3.53 0.36
C THR A 103 -2.41 2.24 0.57
N ALA A 104 -3.05 1.19 1.06
CA ALA A 104 -2.44 -0.12 1.24
C ALA A 104 -1.93 -0.70 -0.08
N TYR A 105 -2.76 -0.69 -1.13
CA TYR A 105 -2.40 -1.24 -2.43
C TYR A 105 -1.27 -0.44 -3.09
N ARG A 106 -1.30 0.89 -3.03
CA ARG A 106 -0.17 1.73 -3.47
C ARG A 106 1.11 1.40 -2.71
N ALA A 107 1.04 1.25 -1.38
CA ALA A 107 2.19 0.89 -0.58
C ALA A 107 2.76 -0.49 -0.97
N LEU A 108 1.91 -1.47 -1.28
CA LEU A 108 2.35 -2.78 -1.81
C LEU A 108 3.04 -2.65 -3.16
N ALA A 109 2.50 -1.85 -4.08
CA ALA A 109 3.11 -1.61 -5.40
C ALA A 109 4.48 -0.91 -5.31
N THR A 110 4.68 -0.08 -4.28
CA THR A 110 5.96 0.59 -3.99
C THR A 110 6.80 -0.16 -2.95
N TRP A 111 6.44 -1.41 -2.62
CA TRP A 111 7.17 -2.31 -1.72
C TRP A 111 7.29 -1.83 -0.25
N ASP A 112 6.46 -0.87 0.17
CA ASP A 112 6.34 -0.47 1.57
C ASP A 112 5.39 -1.41 2.32
N LEU A 113 5.93 -2.55 2.73
CA LEU A 113 5.19 -3.56 3.48
C LEU A 113 4.62 -3.02 4.81
N ARG A 114 5.35 -2.12 5.49
CA ARG A 114 4.91 -1.59 6.79
C ARG A 114 3.77 -0.59 6.60
N GLY A 115 3.86 0.27 5.59
CA GLY A 115 2.77 1.17 5.20
C GLY A 115 1.52 0.39 4.80
N ALA A 116 1.69 -0.67 4.01
CA ALA A 116 0.61 -1.56 3.59
C ALA A 116 -0.07 -2.24 4.77
N GLU A 117 0.70 -2.88 5.67
CA GLU A 117 0.21 -3.54 6.88
C GLU A 117 -0.62 -2.57 7.74
N SER A 118 -0.07 -1.37 7.96
CA SER A 118 -0.71 -0.33 8.77
C SER A 118 -2.04 0.15 8.16
N ALA A 119 -2.07 0.35 6.84
CA ALA A 119 -3.26 0.79 6.12
C ALA A 119 -4.33 -0.32 6.05
N LEU A 120 -3.96 -1.57 5.78
CA LEU A 120 -4.88 -2.72 5.81
C LEU A 120 -5.51 -2.89 7.21
N ALA A 121 -4.71 -2.75 8.26
CA ALA A 121 -5.22 -2.80 9.63
C ALA A 121 -6.18 -1.64 9.95
N ARG A 122 -5.92 -0.43 9.40
CA ARG A 122 -6.85 0.70 9.52
C ARG A 122 -8.17 0.44 8.82
N ALA A 123 -8.13 0.01 7.54
CA ALA A 123 -9.31 -0.33 6.77
C ALA A 123 -10.17 -1.41 7.47
N LEU A 124 -9.55 -2.48 7.98
CA LEU A 124 -10.23 -3.58 8.67
C LEU A 124 -11.05 -3.12 9.88
N ARG A 125 -10.62 -2.08 10.61
CA ARG A 125 -11.35 -1.60 11.79
C ARG A 125 -12.68 -0.93 11.44
N VAL A 126 -12.73 -0.29 10.27
CA VAL A 126 -13.84 0.58 9.86
C VAL A 126 -14.78 -0.09 8.87
N THR A 127 -14.30 -1.05 8.07
CA THR A 127 -15.09 -1.76 7.06
C THR A 127 -16.19 -2.66 7.65
N ARG A 128 -17.34 -2.64 6.99
CA ARG A 128 -18.54 -3.45 7.19
C ARG A 128 -19.08 -4.02 5.87
N LEU A 129 -18.78 -3.39 4.73
CA LEU A 129 -19.18 -3.86 3.41
C LEU A 129 -18.42 -5.14 3.00
N PRO A 130 -19.11 -6.20 2.56
CA PRO A 130 -18.49 -7.46 2.15
C PRO A 130 -17.43 -7.30 1.06
N GLU A 131 -17.66 -6.42 0.09
CA GLU A 131 -16.70 -6.12 -0.99
C GLU A 131 -15.36 -5.61 -0.44
N HIS A 132 -15.39 -4.63 0.48
CA HIS A 132 -14.18 -4.11 1.12
C HIS A 132 -13.51 -5.15 2.02
N GLN A 133 -14.29 -5.98 2.74
CA GLN A 133 -13.73 -7.08 3.54
C GLN A 133 -12.94 -8.06 2.66
N GLN A 134 -13.47 -8.38 1.48
CA GLN A 134 -12.79 -9.23 0.50
C GLN A 134 -11.55 -8.57 -0.11
N ARG A 135 -11.59 -7.26 -0.41
CA ARG A 135 -10.39 -6.51 -0.83
C ARG A 135 -9.32 -6.45 0.25
N ILE A 136 -9.69 -6.37 1.52
CA ILE A 136 -8.74 -6.43 2.64
C ILE A 136 -8.09 -7.81 2.72
N ALA A 137 -8.87 -8.88 2.61
CA ALA A 137 -8.35 -10.25 2.58
C ALA A 137 -7.35 -10.46 1.43
N LEU A 138 -7.70 -10.00 0.23
CA LEU A 138 -6.80 -9.98 -0.92
C LEU A 138 -5.54 -9.16 -0.64
N GLY A 139 -5.67 -7.97 -0.04
CA GLY A 139 -4.55 -7.12 0.32
C GLY A 139 -3.55 -7.81 1.26
N TRP A 140 -4.03 -8.55 2.25
CA TRP A 140 -3.17 -9.36 3.14
C TRP A 140 -2.48 -10.52 2.42
N ALA A 141 -3.19 -11.18 1.50
CA ALA A 141 -2.63 -12.24 0.67
C ALA A 141 -1.51 -11.71 -0.24
N LEU A 142 -1.73 -10.56 -0.90
CA LEU A 142 -0.74 -9.87 -1.71
C LEU A 142 0.44 -9.35 -0.87
N HIS A 143 0.17 -8.84 0.33
CA HIS A 143 1.22 -8.46 1.28
C HIS A 143 2.15 -9.65 1.58
N ARG A 144 1.58 -10.84 1.81
CA ARG A 144 2.37 -12.04 2.05
C ARG A 144 3.19 -12.43 0.82
N LEU A 145 2.61 -12.34 -0.38
CA LEU A 145 3.30 -12.60 -1.65
C LEU A 145 4.52 -11.68 -1.84
N VAL A 146 4.33 -10.37 -1.68
CA VAL A 146 5.42 -9.39 -1.82
C VAL A 146 6.47 -9.59 -0.72
N SER A 147 6.06 -9.93 0.50
CA SER A 147 6.98 -10.24 1.60
C SER A 147 7.87 -11.45 1.28
N ASP A 148 7.28 -12.53 0.77
CA ASP A 148 8.04 -13.72 0.37
C ASP A 148 8.98 -13.41 -0.81
N LEU A 149 8.54 -12.61 -1.79
CA LEU A 149 9.37 -12.14 -2.91
C LEU A 149 10.61 -11.34 -2.45
N LEU A 150 10.50 -10.63 -1.33
CA LEU A 150 11.59 -9.81 -0.79
C LEU A 150 12.50 -10.56 0.19
N ARG A 151 11.96 -11.57 0.89
CA ARG A 151 12.67 -12.27 1.97
C ARG A 151 13.31 -13.57 1.53
N LEU A 152 12.66 -14.31 0.65
CA LEU A 152 13.22 -15.55 0.14
C LEU A 152 14.30 -15.25 -0.90
N VAL A 153 15.07 -16.26 -1.29
CA VAL A 153 16.06 -16.13 -2.37
C VAL A 153 15.74 -17.14 -3.47
N PRO A 154 15.60 -16.72 -4.73
CA PRO A 154 15.39 -17.64 -5.84
C PRO A 154 16.52 -18.67 -5.89
N GLY A 155 16.15 -19.95 -5.92
CA GLY A 155 17.10 -21.08 -6.02
C GLY A 155 17.77 -21.53 -4.71
N GLU A 156 17.63 -20.81 -3.59
CA GLU A 156 18.18 -21.25 -2.29
C GLU A 156 17.11 -21.90 -1.37
N ALA A 157 15.83 -21.57 -1.58
CA ALA A 157 14.75 -22.22 -0.85
C ALA A 157 14.56 -23.68 -1.30
N LYS A 158 14.19 -24.56 -0.36
CA LYS A 158 13.77 -25.95 -0.69
C LYS A 158 12.56 -25.98 -1.63
N GLU A 159 11.79 -24.91 -1.65
CA GLU A 159 10.58 -24.76 -2.45
C GLU A 159 10.94 -24.23 -3.86
N LYS A 160 10.46 -24.94 -4.88
CA LYS A 160 10.65 -24.58 -6.30
C LYS A 160 9.74 -23.44 -6.76
N SER A 161 8.87 -22.92 -5.90
CA SER A 161 7.84 -21.92 -6.17
C SER A 161 7.75 -20.92 -5.03
N LEU A 162 7.13 -19.77 -5.29
CA LEU A 162 6.78 -18.80 -4.25
C LEU A 162 5.66 -19.41 -3.37
N PRO A 163 5.88 -19.65 -2.07
CA PRO A 163 4.86 -20.30 -1.24
C PRO A 163 3.54 -19.54 -1.20
N ALA A 164 3.59 -18.21 -1.09
CA ALA A 164 2.40 -17.37 -1.09
C ALA A 164 1.62 -17.31 -2.42
N GLU A 165 2.16 -17.84 -3.53
CA GLU A 165 1.40 -17.97 -4.79
C GLU A 165 0.10 -18.74 -4.55
N HIS A 166 0.20 -19.90 -3.91
CA HIS A 166 -0.92 -20.81 -3.66
C HIS A 166 -2.01 -20.14 -2.83
N LEU A 167 -1.60 -19.42 -1.78
CA LEU A 167 -2.51 -18.69 -0.88
C LEU A 167 -3.37 -17.69 -1.66
N VAL A 168 -2.78 -16.91 -2.58
CA VAL A 168 -3.55 -15.94 -3.36
C VAL A 168 -4.42 -16.65 -4.41
N THR A 169 -3.88 -17.67 -5.10
CA THR A 169 -4.63 -18.38 -6.14
C THR A 169 -5.83 -19.16 -5.60
N GLU A 170 -5.75 -19.68 -4.38
CA GLU A 170 -6.86 -20.39 -3.71
C GLU A 170 -7.89 -19.41 -3.12
N LEU A 171 -7.45 -18.23 -2.69
CA LEU A 171 -8.33 -17.19 -2.15
C LEU A 171 -9.18 -16.53 -3.24
N LEU A 172 -8.62 -16.20 -4.40
CA LEU A 172 -9.31 -15.42 -5.45
C LEU A 172 -10.68 -15.98 -5.88
N PRO A 173 -10.88 -17.31 -6.04
CA PRO A 173 -12.19 -17.89 -6.33
C PRO A 173 -13.24 -17.65 -5.24
N THR A 174 -12.83 -17.49 -3.98
CA THR A 174 -13.75 -17.28 -2.85
C THR A 174 -14.16 -15.82 -2.67
N LEU A 175 -13.57 -14.88 -3.41
CA LEU A 175 -13.85 -13.44 -3.33
C LEU A 175 -15.01 -13.06 -4.29
N ASP A 176 -16.19 -13.61 -4.04
CA ASP A 176 -17.37 -13.50 -4.91
C ASP A 176 -18.00 -12.10 -4.99
N GLN A 177 -17.68 -11.21 -4.05
CA GLN A 177 -18.13 -9.81 -4.04
C GLN A 177 -17.22 -8.91 -4.90
N LEU A 178 -16.06 -9.40 -5.33
CA LEU A 178 -15.16 -8.65 -6.21
C LEU A 178 -15.53 -8.83 -7.69
N PRO A 179 -15.41 -7.76 -8.51
CA PRO A 179 -15.53 -7.84 -9.96
C PRO A 179 -14.70 -8.99 -10.55
N HIS A 180 -15.27 -9.69 -11.53
CA HIS A 180 -14.58 -10.80 -12.20
C HIS A 180 -13.26 -10.36 -12.85
N ASP A 181 -13.22 -9.15 -13.41
CA ASP A 181 -12.04 -8.60 -14.07
C ASP A 181 -10.93 -8.28 -13.06
N GLU A 182 -11.28 -7.76 -11.88
CA GLU A 182 -10.34 -7.53 -10.77
C GLU A 182 -9.72 -8.87 -10.33
N ARG A 183 -10.54 -9.91 -10.14
CA ARG A 183 -10.05 -11.25 -9.77
C ARG A 183 -9.15 -11.87 -10.83
N THR A 184 -9.53 -11.76 -12.10
CA THR A 184 -8.77 -12.29 -13.23
C THR A 184 -7.43 -11.58 -13.39
N PHE A 185 -7.42 -10.25 -13.21
CA PHE A 185 -6.20 -9.46 -13.19
C PHE A 185 -5.24 -9.96 -12.11
N TYR A 186 -5.68 -10.03 -10.84
CA TYR A 186 -4.80 -10.46 -9.76
C TYR A 186 -4.35 -11.91 -9.89
N HIS A 187 -5.18 -12.80 -10.44
CA HIS A 187 -4.76 -14.15 -10.79
C HIS A 187 -3.63 -14.16 -11.81
N SER A 188 -3.73 -13.35 -12.88
CA SER A 188 -2.68 -13.24 -13.90
C SER A 188 -1.39 -12.63 -13.33
N GLU A 189 -1.52 -11.64 -12.47
CA GLU A 189 -0.42 -10.90 -11.87
C GLU A 189 0.39 -11.76 -10.90
N VAL A 190 -0.29 -12.53 -10.04
CA VAL A 190 0.34 -13.50 -9.13
C VAL A 190 1.13 -14.54 -9.93
N ARG A 191 0.54 -15.07 -11.02
CA ARG A 191 1.22 -16.03 -11.89
C ARG A 191 2.43 -15.42 -12.60
N ARG A 192 2.35 -14.15 -12.99
CA ARG A 192 3.47 -13.41 -13.61
C ARG A 192 4.64 -13.28 -12.65
N LEU A 193 4.38 -12.86 -11.40
CA LEU A 193 5.40 -12.75 -10.35
C LEU A 193 6.02 -14.11 -10.01
N ALA A 194 5.19 -15.15 -9.89
CA ALA A 194 5.66 -16.51 -9.64
C ALA A 194 6.52 -17.07 -10.78
N ALA A 195 6.16 -16.78 -12.03
CA ALA A 195 6.97 -17.15 -13.19
C ALA A 195 8.33 -16.43 -13.20
N ALA A 196 8.35 -15.12 -12.93
CA ALA A 196 9.59 -14.34 -12.84
C ALA A 196 10.52 -14.87 -11.73
N TRP A 197 9.97 -15.28 -10.59
CA TRP A 197 10.72 -15.90 -9.51
C TRP A 197 11.34 -17.24 -9.91
N ARG A 198 10.56 -18.12 -10.54
CA ARG A 198 11.05 -19.42 -11.02
C ARG A 198 12.15 -19.28 -12.07
N GLU A 199 12.02 -18.30 -12.96
CA GLU A 199 13.05 -17.98 -13.93
C GLU A 199 14.32 -17.45 -13.26
N ALA A 200 14.20 -16.57 -12.27
CA ALA A 200 15.35 -16.12 -11.48
C ALA A 200 16.04 -17.25 -10.70
N ALA A 201 15.35 -18.37 -10.42
CA ALA A 201 15.98 -19.55 -9.82
C ALA A 201 16.81 -20.36 -10.82
N ALA A 202 16.59 -20.20 -12.14
CA ALA A 202 17.22 -20.99 -13.20
C ALA A 202 18.18 -20.18 -14.09
N ASP A 203 17.97 -18.87 -14.22
CA ASP A 203 18.72 -17.96 -15.07
C ASP A 203 19.45 -16.89 -14.25
N ASP A 204 20.76 -16.77 -14.46
CA ASP A 204 21.62 -15.87 -13.70
C ASP A 204 21.33 -14.39 -13.97
N ARG A 205 20.90 -14.04 -15.19
CA ARG A 205 20.52 -12.65 -15.51
C ARG A 205 19.24 -12.28 -14.77
N CYS A 206 18.21 -13.12 -14.80
CA CYS A 206 16.99 -12.91 -14.04
C CYS A 206 17.25 -12.88 -12.53
N TRP A 207 18.17 -13.70 -12.03
CA TRP A 207 18.63 -13.63 -10.65
C TRP A 207 19.26 -12.28 -10.33
N CYS A 208 20.14 -11.76 -11.20
CA CYS A 208 20.75 -10.45 -11.03
C CYS A 208 19.71 -9.32 -11.05
N VAL A 209 18.71 -9.38 -11.93
CA VAL A 209 17.59 -8.43 -11.93
C VAL A 209 16.83 -8.47 -10.61
N TRP A 210 16.55 -9.68 -10.08
CA TRP A 210 15.91 -9.83 -8.77
C TRP A 210 16.77 -9.28 -7.63
N ALA A 211 18.07 -9.55 -7.61
CA ALA A 211 18.98 -9.04 -6.58
C ALA A 211 19.10 -7.50 -6.65
N LEU A 212 19.08 -6.93 -7.85
CA LEU A 212 19.06 -5.48 -8.06
C LEU A 212 17.76 -4.87 -7.53
N PHE A 213 16.62 -5.50 -7.85
CA PHE A 213 15.32 -5.17 -7.30
C PHE A 213 15.37 -5.19 -5.76
N ARG A 214 15.93 -6.24 -5.16
CA ARG A 214 16.02 -6.34 -3.70
C ARG A 214 16.88 -5.25 -3.09
N ALA A 215 18.04 -4.94 -3.67
CA ALA A 215 18.92 -3.87 -3.22
C ALA A 215 18.22 -2.50 -3.32
N ARG A 216 17.47 -2.26 -4.40
CA ARG A 216 16.64 -1.05 -4.57
C ARG A 216 15.63 -0.91 -3.44
N VAL A 217 14.93 -1.99 -3.10
CA VAL A 217 13.95 -1.99 -2.00
C VAL A 217 14.63 -1.74 -0.65
N ALA A 218 15.81 -2.34 -0.40
CA ALA A 218 16.58 -2.09 0.81
C ALA A 218 16.96 -0.60 0.97
N LEU A 219 17.38 0.04 -0.13
CA LEU A 219 17.72 1.46 -0.17
C LEU A 219 16.52 2.35 0.12
N LEU A 220 15.37 2.07 -0.51
CA LEU A 220 14.17 2.87 -0.34
C LEU A 220 13.60 2.76 1.08
N ARG A 221 13.66 1.57 1.68
CA ARG A 221 13.12 1.29 3.02
C ARG A 221 14.11 1.55 4.16
N GLY A 222 15.37 1.86 3.83
CA GLY A 222 16.41 2.07 4.83
C GLY A 222 16.71 0.83 5.68
N GLU A 223 16.75 -0.37 5.08
CA GLU A 223 16.94 -1.67 5.78
C GLU A 223 18.35 -1.88 6.39
N GLY A 224 19.14 -0.81 6.51
CA GLY A 224 20.52 -0.85 6.97
C GLY A 224 21.54 -0.84 5.82
N HIS A 225 22.72 -0.34 6.16
CA HIS A 225 23.81 -0.16 5.22
C HIS A 225 24.35 -1.53 4.77
N GLU A 226 24.58 -2.41 5.72
CA GLU A 226 25.11 -3.76 5.58
C GLU A 226 24.17 -4.64 4.75
N THR A 227 22.86 -4.64 5.05
CA THR A 227 21.86 -5.40 4.29
C THR A 227 21.91 -5.05 2.80
N THR A 228 21.99 -3.75 2.50
CA THR A 228 22.03 -3.26 1.12
C THR A 228 23.34 -3.67 0.43
N LEU A 229 24.49 -3.46 1.08
CA LEU A 229 25.79 -3.85 0.54
C LEU A 229 25.88 -5.36 0.30
N ALA A 230 25.31 -6.19 1.18
CA ALA A 230 25.32 -7.65 1.03
C ALA A 230 24.64 -8.06 -0.29
N TRP A 231 23.49 -7.48 -0.61
CA TRP A 231 22.79 -7.76 -1.88
C TRP A 231 23.57 -7.27 -3.09
N LEU A 232 24.15 -6.08 -3.02
CA LEU A 232 24.96 -5.51 -4.10
C LEU A 232 26.22 -6.34 -4.37
N LEU A 233 26.90 -6.82 -3.33
CA LEU A 233 28.06 -7.70 -3.46
C LEU A 233 27.68 -9.07 -4.02
N ARG A 234 26.58 -9.67 -3.55
CA ARG A 234 26.08 -10.94 -4.12
C ARG A 234 25.75 -10.78 -5.60
N LEU A 235 25.11 -9.68 -5.98
CA LEU A 235 24.83 -9.33 -7.37
C LEU A 235 26.10 -9.20 -8.19
N ALA A 236 27.09 -8.43 -7.72
CA ALA A 236 28.33 -8.21 -8.45
C ALA A 236 29.10 -9.51 -8.69
N ARG A 237 29.17 -10.37 -7.67
CA ARG A 237 29.81 -11.69 -7.75
C ARG A 237 29.10 -12.58 -8.75
N ARG A 238 27.77 -12.66 -8.70
CA ARG A 238 26.98 -13.51 -9.60
C ARG A 238 27.00 -13.02 -11.05
N ALA A 239 27.06 -11.70 -11.26
CA ALA A 239 27.21 -11.09 -12.58
C ALA A 239 28.64 -11.23 -13.16
N GLY A 240 29.61 -11.78 -12.39
CA GLY A 240 30.99 -11.94 -12.82
C GLY A 240 31.75 -10.61 -12.97
N LEU A 241 31.35 -9.57 -12.25
CA LEU A 241 31.96 -8.25 -12.36
C LEU A 241 33.35 -8.25 -11.69
N SER A 242 34.37 -7.95 -12.49
CA SER A 242 35.79 -7.99 -12.11
C SER A 242 36.25 -6.73 -11.38
N MET A 243 37.26 -6.90 -10.52
CA MET A 243 37.90 -5.87 -9.68
C MET A 243 39.13 -5.23 -10.34
N SER A 244 39.33 -5.40 -11.65
CA SER A 244 40.59 -5.11 -12.33
C SER A 244 40.84 -3.63 -12.69
N SER A 245 40.13 -2.68 -12.06
CA SER A 245 40.31 -1.24 -12.32
C SER A 245 40.78 -0.50 -11.07
N ASP A 246 41.77 0.38 -11.26
CA ASP A 246 42.32 1.25 -10.22
C ASP A 246 41.70 2.66 -10.23
N ASP A 247 40.57 2.84 -10.93
CA ASP A 247 39.81 4.09 -10.82
C ASP A 247 39.28 4.25 -9.38
N PRO A 248 39.64 5.33 -8.66
CA PRO A 248 39.19 5.59 -7.30
C PRO A 248 37.66 5.76 -7.18
N ASN A 249 36.97 6.09 -8.28
CA ASN A 249 35.52 6.14 -8.35
C ASN A 249 34.92 4.99 -9.18
N GLY A 250 35.76 4.06 -9.62
CA GLY A 250 35.35 2.91 -10.41
C GLY A 250 34.61 1.86 -9.58
N LEU A 251 33.83 1.02 -10.27
CA LEU A 251 33.07 -0.07 -9.65
C LEU A 251 33.96 -0.97 -8.78
N ALA A 252 35.18 -1.29 -9.22
CA ALA A 252 36.13 -2.11 -8.47
C ALA A 252 36.47 -1.51 -7.09
N THR A 253 36.68 -0.20 -7.01
CA THR A 253 36.96 0.47 -5.74
C THR A 253 35.73 0.49 -4.82
N LEU A 254 34.55 0.73 -5.37
CA LEU A 254 33.29 0.67 -4.61
C LEU A 254 33.01 -0.73 -4.05
N LEU A 255 33.28 -1.77 -4.83
CA LEU A 255 33.20 -3.16 -4.38
C LEU A 255 34.21 -3.45 -3.26
N ARG A 256 35.46 -2.96 -3.37
CA ARG A 256 36.50 -3.15 -2.33
C ARG A 256 36.10 -2.49 -1.01
N ARG A 257 35.58 -1.25 -1.08
CA ARG A 257 35.04 -0.53 0.09
C ARG A 257 33.89 -1.31 0.74
N ALA A 258 32.96 -1.83 -0.06
CA ALA A 258 31.86 -2.63 0.44
C ALA A 258 32.32 -3.96 1.08
N GLU A 259 33.31 -4.63 0.50
CA GLU A 259 33.89 -5.85 1.08
C GLU A 259 34.61 -5.57 2.41
N ALA A 260 35.27 -4.42 2.54
CA ALA A 260 35.92 -4.00 3.79
C ALA A 260 34.97 -3.98 4.99
N VAL A 261 33.72 -3.52 4.78
CA VAL A 261 32.67 -3.53 5.82
C VAL A 261 32.45 -4.96 6.35
N PHE A 262 32.32 -5.95 5.46
CA PHE A 262 32.10 -7.33 5.89
C PHE A 262 33.36 -8.01 6.44
N GLN A 263 34.55 -7.63 5.97
CA GLN A 263 35.80 -8.13 6.53
C GLN A 263 35.95 -7.70 8.00
N LEU A 264 35.65 -6.44 8.32
CA LEU A 264 35.64 -5.96 9.70
C LEU A 264 34.62 -6.68 10.59
N LEU A 265 33.44 -7.00 10.05
CA LEU A 265 32.39 -7.72 10.79
C LEU A 265 32.73 -9.19 11.00
N ALA A 266 33.44 -9.84 10.07
CA ALA A 266 33.77 -11.24 10.15
C ALA A 266 34.96 -11.51 11.08
N ALA A 267 36.10 -10.84 10.82
CA ALA A 267 37.30 -10.96 11.63
C ALA A 267 38.24 -9.78 11.32
N PRO A 268 38.35 -8.78 12.22
CA PRO A 268 39.28 -7.67 12.01
C PRO A 268 40.73 -8.19 12.02
N PRO A 269 41.62 -7.64 11.19
CA PRO A 269 43.02 -8.04 11.15
C PRO A 269 43.71 -7.74 12.48
N ALA A 270 44.65 -8.60 12.88
CA ALA A 270 45.42 -8.44 14.12
C ALA A 270 46.49 -7.33 14.03
N ASP A 271 46.91 -6.99 12.82
CA ASP A 271 47.83 -5.88 12.58
C ASP A 271 47.07 -4.54 12.61
N GLU A 272 47.51 -3.62 13.48
CA GLU A 272 46.85 -2.33 13.68
C GLU A 272 46.86 -1.46 12.42
N SER A 273 47.92 -1.55 11.60
CA SER A 273 48.02 -0.74 10.38
C SER A 273 47.02 -1.21 9.32
N ALA A 274 46.93 -2.52 9.10
CA ALA A 274 45.93 -3.14 8.24
C ALA A 274 44.51 -2.90 8.76
N GLN A 275 44.31 -2.89 10.07
CA GLN A 275 42.99 -2.61 10.66
C GLN A 275 42.55 -1.17 10.40
N ARG A 276 43.46 -0.18 10.55
CA ARG A 276 43.16 1.23 10.27
C ARG A 276 42.82 1.46 8.80
N GLU A 277 43.61 0.90 7.89
CA GLU A 277 43.34 0.99 6.45
C GLU A 277 41.97 0.37 6.09
N LEU A 278 41.64 -0.77 6.71
CA LEU A 278 40.35 -1.43 6.48
C LEU A 278 39.17 -0.62 7.02
N LEU A 279 39.34 0.03 8.19
CA LEU A 279 38.36 0.95 8.76
C LEU A 279 38.11 2.16 7.87
N GLU A 280 39.17 2.78 7.34
CA GLU A 280 39.07 3.91 6.41
C GLU A 280 38.29 3.53 5.16
N ARG A 281 38.62 2.38 4.55
CA ARG A 281 37.91 1.87 3.37
C ARG A 281 36.43 1.57 3.65
N ALA A 282 36.14 0.97 4.80
CA ALA A 282 34.76 0.66 5.19
C ALA A 282 33.94 1.91 5.48
N ALA A 283 34.56 2.96 6.05
CA ALA A 283 33.91 4.24 6.31
C ALA A 283 33.47 4.96 5.02
N GLU A 284 34.19 4.73 3.92
CA GLU A 284 33.85 5.28 2.60
C GLU A 284 32.85 4.42 1.80
N ALA A 285 32.41 3.28 2.33
CA ALA A 285 31.43 2.45 1.65
C ALA A 285 30.10 3.19 1.50
N SER A 286 29.57 3.23 0.28
CA SER A 286 28.30 3.90 -0.03
C SER A 286 27.41 2.96 -0.85
N PRO A 287 26.31 2.45 -0.26
CA PRO A 287 25.39 1.55 -0.95
C PRO A 287 24.70 2.24 -2.12
N ARG A 288 24.48 3.56 -2.02
CA ARG A 288 23.90 4.37 -3.10
C ARG A 288 24.85 4.47 -4.29
N ASP A 289 26.12 4.73 -4.05
CA ASP A 289 27.10 4.88 -5.14
C ASP A 289 27.41 3.53 -5.78
N LEU A 290 27.54 2.47 -4.96
CA LEU A 290 27.68 1.11 -5.46
C LEU A 290 26.45 0.66 -6.27
N PHE A 291 25.23 0.95 -5.81
CA PHE A 291 24.00 0.66 -6.55
C PHE A 291 23.99 1.38 -7.91
N ARG A 292 24.31 2.67 -7.95
CA ARG A 292 24.36 3.45 -9.20
C ARG A 292 25.41 2.92 -10.17
N ALA A 293 26.60 2.59 -9.67
CA ALA A 293 27.68 2.02 -10.49
C ALA A 293 27.28 0.65 -11.07
N LEU A 294 26.64 -0.20 -10.27
CA LEU A 294 26.13 -1.50 -10.73
C LEU A 294 25.02 -1.34 -11.76
N VAL A 295 24.07 -0.44 -11.56
CA VAL A 295 23.02 -0.15 -12.57
C VAL A 295 23.67 0.28 -13.89
N ALA A 296 24.65 1.19 -13.86
CA ALA A 296 25.30 1.66 -15.08
C ALA A 296 26.04 0.54 -15.83
N VAL A 297 26.80 -0.29 -15.11
CA VAL A 297 27.56 -1.40 -15.70
C VAL A 297 26.62 -2.49 -16.23
N LEU A 298 25.60 -2.87 -15.48
CA LEU A 298 24.63 -3.89 -15.92
C LEU A 298 23.82 -3.41 -17.12
N THR A 299 23.41 -2.13 -17.16
CA THR A 299 22.72 -1.55 -18.32
C THR A 299 23.60 -1.64 -19.58
N ALA A 300 24.88 -1.32 -19.47
CA ALA A 300 25.83 -1.44 -20.58
C ALA A 300 26.02 -2.90 -21.01
N GLN A 301 26.11 -3.83 -20.05
CA GLN A 301 26.32 -5.27 -20.32
C GLN A 301 25.09 -5.95 -20.94
N TRP A 302 23.89 -5.57 -20.51
CA TRP A 302 22.63 -6.17 -20.96
C TRP A 302 22.10 -5.52 -22.24
N GLY A 303 22.54 -4.30 -22.57
CA GLY A 303 22.02 -3.53 -23.70
C GLY A 303 20.59 -3.01 -23.48
N GLU A 304 20.11 -3.01 -22.23
CA GLU A 304 18.80 -2.53 -21.82
C GLU A 304 18.88 -1.87 -20.45
N ASP A 305 17.90 -1.05 -20.08
CA ASP A 305 17.86 -0.39 -18.77
C ASP A 305 17.66 -1.42 -17.63
N ALA A 306 18.73 -1.66 -16.87
CA ALA A 306 18.74 -2.58 -15.74
C ALA A 306 17.76 -2.18 -14.63
N LEU A 307 17.51 -0.88 -14.44
CA LEU A 307 16.54 -0.39 -13.46
C LEU A 307 15.12 -0.67 -13.94
N ALA A 308 14.83 -0.47 -15.23
CA ALA A 308 13.53 -0.80 -15.81
C ALA A 308 13.25 -2.32 -15.71
N ALA A 309 14.27 -3.16 -15.91
CA ALA A 309 14.13 -4.61 -15.78
C ALA A 309 13.63 -5.05 -14.38
N THR A 310 13.92 -4.28 -13.32
CA THR A 310 13.43 -4.57 -11.96
C THR A 310 11.90 -4.55 -11.84
N GLN A 311 11.19 -3.88 -12.75
CA GLN A 311 9.72 -3.86 -12.76
C GLN A 311 9.10 -5.24 -12.99
N ARG A 312 9.87 -6.19 -13.52
CA ARG A 312 9.45 -7.60 -13.61
C ARG A 312 9.04 -8.18 -12.25
N PHE A 313 9.59 -7.66 -11.14
CA PHE A 313 9.29 -8.09 -9.78
C PHE A 313 8.38 -7.12 -9.01
N ALA A 314 7.89 -6.06 -9.66
CA ALA A 314 6.95 -5.12 -9.05
C ALA A 314 5.52 -5.67 -9.09
N LEU A 315 4.72 -5.43 -8.05
CA LEU A 315 3.29 -5.73 -8.07
C LEU A 315 2.56 -4.65 -8.88
N ALA A 316 1.81 -5.06 -9.90
CA ALA A 316 0.89 -4.20 -10.63
C ALA A 316 -0.46 -4.10 -9.90
N LEU A 317 -1.07 -2.92 -9.96
CA LEU A 317 -2.38 -2.66 -9.37
C LEU A 317 -3.47 -2.70 -10.43
N TRP A 318 -4.60 -3.29 -10.05
CA TRP A 318 -5.80 -3.19 -10.87
C TRP A 318 -6.29 -1.75 -10.87
N VAL A 319 -6.63 -1.25 -12.06
CA VAL A 319 -7.28 0.04 -12.24
C VAL A 319 -8.63 -0.29 -12.88
N PRO A 320 -9.76 0.07 -12.25
CA PRO A 320 -11.05 -0.06 -12.90
C PRO A 320 -10.98 0.68 -14.24
N GLU A 321 -11.36 0.02 -15.33
CA GLU A 321 -11.65 0.77 -16.55
C GLU A 321 -12.71 1.79 -16.15
N ALA A 322 -12.37 3.07 -16.26
CA ALA A 322 -13.36 4.12 -16.12
C ALA A 322 -14.39 3.81 -17.20
N SER A 323 -15.53 3.26 -16.78
CA SER A 323 -16.69 3.06 -17.62
C SER A 323 -16.81 4.33 -18.45
N SER A 324 -16.58 4.21 -19.76
CA SER A 324 -16.79 5.27 -20.71
C SER A 324 -18.08 5.95 -20.30
N THR A 325 -17.99 7.22 -19.90
CA THR A 325 -19.14 8.06 -19.64
C THR A 325 -20.01 8.04 -20.90
N GLY A 326 -20.96 7.11 -20.94
CA GLY A 326 -22.13 7.15 -21.79
C GLY A 326 -23.09 8.18 -21.22
N GLY A 327 -22.60 9.42 -21.09
CA GLY A 327 -23.44 10.60 -21.14
C GLY A 327 -23.59 10.93 -22.61
N GLY A 328 -24.63 10.39 -23.24
CA GLY A 328 -24.94 10.61 -24.64
C GLY A 328 -26.27 9.97 -25.01
N ASP A 329 -27.30 10.83 -25.08
CA ASP A 329 -28.61 10.65 -25.73
C ASP A 329 -29.57 9.65 -25.03
N ILE A 330 -30.72 10.01 -24.44
CA ILE A 330 -31.74 11.07 -24.65
C ILE A 330 -32.41 11.40 -23.30
#